data_AF-A0A7W1RWZ7-F1
#
_entry.id   AF-A0A7W1RWZ7-F1
#
_cell.length_a   1.000
_cell.length_b   1.000
_cell.length_c   1.000
_cell.angle_alpha   90.00
_cell.angle_beta   90.00
_cell.angle_gamma   90.00
#
_symmetry.space_group_name_H-M   'P 1'
#
loop_
_entity.id
_entity.type
_entity.pdbx_description
1 polymer ?
#
loop_
_entity_poly.entity_id
_entity_poly.type
_entity_poly.pdbx_seq_one_letter_code
_entity_poly.pdbx_strand_id
1 'polypeptide(L)'
;NTHGYASVIRWAALLYARGYDVVAADQRDFAFESQAGYGNPSWLQTFGWKEAEDVLAAGRYLQAQPGVGAVGIVGFSEGAQNTVLALALDQAAKHHVFAAGLTFSGPADQNTQLSTNIAASDALVALVTPGETTVCGALDHAATYYGTTGFDILAHETAMHAQSAVRVPLLNFYAQDDSLVPGVEAQMMAAYNAGNPLQRTIELQRGEHAYFFDRWWQQRAILRYFKDQLPAAGADPTLGTDASVNQTPGGAPATAQTVALGPNSRSWADAQLAPYACDPTQGTPGAKY
;
A
#
# COMPACT_ATOMS: atom_id res chain seq x y z
N ASN A 1 13.86 1.81 13.27
CA ASN A 1 12.88 0.70 13.37
C ASN A 1 12.50 0.19 11.96
N THR A 2 13.40 0.34 10.97
CA THR A 2 13.05 0.60 9.57
C THR A 2 14.04 -0.03 8.58
N HIS A 3 14.51 -1.25 8.85
CA HIS A 3 15.03 -2.08 7.76
C HIS A 3 13.83 -2.81 7.15
N GLY A 4 13.44 -2.42 5.93
CA GLY A 4 12.23 -2.91 5.24
C GLY A 4 12.10 -4.43 5.16
N TYR A 5 13.21 -5.14 4.93
CA TYR A 5 13.21 -6.62 4.93
C TYR A 5 12.87 -7.19 6.32
N ALA A 6 13.44 -6.59 7.37
CA ALA A 6 13.19 -7.05 8.74
C ALA A 6 11.77 -6.69 9.19
N SER A 7 11.13 -5.64 8.64
CA SER A 7 9.76 -5.28 9.02
C SER A 7 8.73 -6.23 8.40
N VAL A 8 8.82 -6.54 7.10
CA VAL A 8 7.89 -7.47 6.45
C VAL A 8 7.94 -8.87 7.08
N ILE A 9 9.14 -9.41 7.31
CA ILE A 9 9.31 -10.70 8.01
C ILE A 9 8.71 -10.66 9.42
N ARG A 10 8.86 -9.54 10.14
CA ARG A 10 8.26 -9.37 11.48
C ARG A 10 6.73 -9.37 11.46
N TRP A 11 6.11 -8.77 10.45
CA TRP A 11 4.65 -8.79 10.29
C TRP A 11 4.14 -10.17 9.87
N ALA A 12 4.85 -10.85 8.98
CA ALA A 12 4.51 -12.22 8.61
C ALA A 12 4.62 -13.18 9.81
N ALA A 13 5.70 -13.08 10.59
CA ALA A 13 5.88 -13.87 11.80
C ALA A 13 4.79 -13.59 12.86
N LEU A 14 4.33 -12.34 13.00
CA LEU A 14 3.21 -12.00 13.87
C LEU A 14 1.92 -12.72 13.45
N LEU A 15 1.54 -12.60 12.17
CA LEU A 15 0.33 -13.20 11.63
C LEU A 15 0.38 -14.73 11.76
N TYR A 16 1.52 -15.33 11.42
CA TYR A 16 1.74 -16.77 11.58
C TYR A 16 1.62 -17.24 13.04
N ALA A 17 2.23 -16.50 13.96
CA ALA A 17 2.11 -16.77 15.40
C ALA A 17 0.69 -16.56 15.97
N ARG A 18 -0.26 -16.09 15.15
CA ARG A 18 -1.68 -15.92 15.50
C ARG A 18 -2.61 -16.79 14.65
N GLY A 19 -2.06 -17.81 13.99
CA GLY A 19 -2.81 -18.87 13.32
C GLY A 19 -3.14 -18.59 11.85
N TYR A 20 -2.65 -17.50 11.27
CA TYR A 20 -2.80 -17.23 9.84
C TYR A 20 -1.70 -17.92 9.04
N ASP A 21 -2.03 -18.49 7.89
CA ASP A 21 -1.05 -18.76 6.85
C ASP A 21 -0.65 -17.45 6.16
N VAL A 22 0.64 -17.25 5.88
CA VAL A 22 1.15 -15.97 5.39
C VAL A 22 2.13 -16.18 4.25
N VAL A 23 1.94 -15.41 3.19
CA VAL A 23 2.97 -15.18 2.17
C VAL A 23 3.43 -13.73 2.29
N ALA A 24 4.74 -13.58 2.41
CA ALA A 24 5.44 -12.34 2.14
C ALA A 24 6.46 -12.65 1.05
N ALA A 25 6.37 -11.95 -0.07
CA ALA A 25 7.25 -12.14 -1.21
C ALA A 25 7.98 -10.83 -1.50
N ASP A 26 9.24 -10.94 -1.88
CA ASP A 26 9.93 -9.84 -2.52
C ASP A 26 9.24 -9.59 -3.87
N GLN A 27 8.86 -8.34 -4.11
CA GLN A 27 8.26 -7.94 -5.38
C GLN A 27 9.34 -7.87 -6.46
N ARG A 28 8.93 -7.73 -7.73
CA ARG A 28 9.87 -7.58 -8.84
C ARG A 28 10.94 -6.51 -8.57
N ASP A 29 12.10 -6.73 -9.19
CA ASP A 29 13.23 -5.80 -9.20
C ASP A 29 13.87 -5.46 -7.83
N PHE A 30 13.85 -6.38 -6.86
CA PHE A 30 14.29 -6.02 -5.52
C PHE A 30 15.83 -5.92 -5.41
N ALA A 31 16.36 -4.71 -5.18
CA ALA A 31 17.81 -4.44 -5.17
C ALA A 31 18.61 -5.35 -4.22
N PHE A 32 18.01 -5.78 -3.11
CA PHE A 32 18.67 -6.66 -2.15
C PHE A 32 18.98 -8.04 -2.74
N GLU A 33 18.14 -8.56 -3.64
CA GLU A 33 18.41 -9.83 -4.32
C GLU A 33 19.62 -9.72 -5.26
N SER A 34 19.71 -8.63 -6.02
CA SER A 34 20.87 -8.34 -6.86
C SER A 34 22.15 -8.21 -6.03
N GLN A 35 22.10 -7.47 -4.92
CA GLN A 35 23.23 -7.31 -3.99
C GLN A 35 23.65 -8.63 -3.31
N ALA A 36 22.72 -9.55 -3.11
CA ALA A 36 22.98 -10.89 -2.59
C ALA A 36 23.58 -11.86 -3.64
N GLY A 37 23.74 -11.41 -4.89
CA GLY A 37 24.35 -12.20 -5.97
C GLY A 37 23.38 -13.05 -6.77
N TYR A 38 22.06 -12.85 -6.62
CA TYR A 38 21.06 -13.55 -7.45
C TYR A 38 20.96 -12.99 -8.88
N GLY A 39 21.71 -11.92 -9.18
CA GLY A 39 21.77 -11.29 -10.49
C GLY A 39 20.84 -10.07 -10.59
N ASN A 40 20.99 -9.29 -11.66
CA ASN A 40 20.05 -8.22 -11.91
C ASN A 40 18.70 -8.80 -12.31
N PRO A 41 17.62 -8.41 -11.63
CA PRO A 41 16.28 -8.89 -11.93
C PRO A 41 15.86 -8.52 -13.36
N SER A 42 15.11 -9.40 -13.99
CA SER A 42 14.64 -9.24 -15.37
C SER A 42 13.27 -8.55 -15.45
N TRP A 43 12.79 -7.93 -14.38
CA TRP A 43 11.43 -7.38 -14.29
C TRP A 43 11.51 -6.07 -13.53
N LEU A 44 11.43 -4.94 -14.23
CA LEU A 44 11.70 -3.62 -13.64
C LEU A 44 10.53 -3.10 -12.79
N GLN A 45 10.84 -2.32 -11.74
CA GLN A 45 9.82 -1.63 -10.94
C GLN A 45 9.10 -0.57 -11.75
N THR A 46 7.84 -0.37 -11.40
CA THR A 46 7.03 0.75 -11.88
C THR A 46 6.60 1.68 -10.77
N PHE A 47 6.69 1.26 -9.50
CA PHE A 47 6.22 1.98 -8.30
C PHE A 47 4.69 1.95 -8.12
N GLY A 48 4.05 0.84 -8.48
CA GLY A 48 2.63 0.63 -8.23
C GLY A 48 1.96 -0.31 -9.21
N TRP A 49 2.20 -0.13 -10.51
CA TRP A 49 1.43 -0.84 -11.54
C TRP A 49 1.72 -2.34 -11.56
N LYS A 50 2.99 -2.67 -11.78
CA LYS A 50 3.45 -4.03 -12.01
C LYS A 50 3.61 -4.81 -10.73
N GLU A 51 3.95 -4.14 -9.65
CA GLU A 51 3.99 -4.70 -8.30
C GLU A 51 2.60 -5.14 -7.82
N ALA A 52 1.53 -4.40 -8.18
CA ALA A 52 0.16 -4.81 -7.91
C ALA A 52 -0.26 -6.09 -8.67
N GLU A 53 0.28 -6.32 -9.88
CA GLU A 53 0.08 -7.58 -10.61
C GLU A 53 0.72 -8.77 -9.88
N ASP A 54 1.93 -8.58 -9.31
CA ASP A 54 2.62 -9.60 -8.52
C ASP A 54 1.85 -9.94 -7.25
N VAL A 55 1.32 -8.92 -6.57
CA VAL A 55 0.47 -9.08 -5.40
C VAL A 55 -0.78 -9.90 -5.72
N LEU A 56 -1.47 -9.60 -6.82
CA LEU A 56 -2.62 -10.39 -7.27
C LEU A 56 -2.22 -11.83 -7.60
N ALA A 57 -1.08 -12.05 -8.24
CA ALA A 57 -0.56 -13.38 -8.52
C ALA A 57 -0.28 -14.18 -7.25
N ALA A 58 0.34 -13.56 -6.23
CA ALA A 58 0.58 -14.18 -4.93
C ALA A 58 -0.73 -14.54 -4.21
N GLY A 59 -1.74 -13.65 -4.28
CA GLY A 59 -3.09 -13.94 -3.76
C GLY A 59 -3.73 -15.14 -4.45
N ARG A 60 -3.64 -15.24 -5.79
CA ARG A 60 -4.15 -16.39 -6.54
C ARG A 60 -3.44 -17.69 -6.17
N TYR A 61 -2.12 -17.62 -5.98
CA TYR A 61 -1.35 -18.76 -5.52
C TYR A 61 -1.85 -19.26 -4.15
N LEU A 62 -2.06 -18.34 -3.19
CA LEU A 62 -2.62 -18.67 -1.87
C LEU A 62 -4.02 -19.27 -1.97
N GLN A 63 -4.93 -18.64 -2.73
CA GLN A 63 -6.31 -19.11 -2.89
C GLN A 63 -6.37 -20.53 -3.48
N ALA A 64 -5.38 -20.91 -4.31
CA ALA A 64 -5.30 -22.24 -4.90
C ALA A 64 -4.76 -23.32 -3.93
N GLN A 65 -4.25 -22.96 -2.75
CA GLN A 65 -3.71 -23.93 -1.80
C GLN A 65 -4.84 -24.69 -1.07
N PRO A 66 -4.68 -26.01 -0.84
CA PRO A 66 -5.64 -26.78 -0.06
C PRO A 66 -5.84 -26.20 1.35
N GLY A 67 -7.11 -25.98 1.74
CA GLY A 67 -7.48 -25.49 3.06
C GLY A 67 -7.55 -23.97 3.20
N VAL A 68 -7.15 -23.19 2.20
CA VAL A 68 -7.29 -21.72 2.23
C VAL A 68 -8.74 -21.34 1.98
N GLY A 69 -9.40 -20.78 3.01
CA GLY A 69 -10.81 -20.36 2.95
C GLY A 69 -11.03 -18.92 2.52
N ALA A 70 -10.06 -18.03 2.77
CA ALA A 70 -10.10 -16.62 2.39
C ALA A 70 -8.68 -16.02 2.39
N VAL A 71 -8.47 -15.01 1.56
CA VAL A 71 -7.20 -14.27 1.50
C VAL A 71 -7.44 -12.82 1.88
N GLY A 72 -6.70 -12.32 2.87
CA GLY A 72 -6.62 -10.90 3.21
C GLY A 72 -5.29 -10.32 2.71
N ILE A 73 -5.26 -9.01 2.49
CA ILE A 73 -4.05 -8.31 2.10
C ILE A 73 -3.80 -7.08 2.99
N VAL A 74 -2.56 -6.94 3.45
CA VAL A 74 -2.09 -5.76 4.18
C VAL A 74 -0.86 -5.16 3.50
N GLY A 75 -0.89 -3.85 3.30
CA GLY A 75 0.21 -3.10 2.68
C GLY A 75 0.66 -1.91 3.52
N PHE A 76 1.91 -1.53 3.34
CA PHE A 76 2.59 -0.43 4.06
C PHE A 76 3.33 0.42 3.03
N SER A 77 3.26 1.75 3.13
CA SER A 77 3.96 2.66 2.20
C SER A 77 3.57 2.40 0.74
N GLU A 78 4.50 2.29 -0.19
CA GLU A 78 4.24 1.85 -1.57
C GLU A 78 3.44 0.52 -1.62
N GLY A 79 3.69 -0.42 -0.70
CA GLY A 79 2.90 -1.65 -0.57
C GLY A 79 1.42 -1.43 -0.24
N ALA A 80 1.08 -0.30 0.41
CA ALA A 80 -0.30 0.10 0.65
C ALA A 80 -1.00 0.57 -0.63
N GLN A 81 -0.31 1.30 -1.49
CA GLN A 81 -0.81 1.64 -2.83
C GLN A 81 -1.00 0.38 -3.67
N ASN A 82 0.01 -0.50 -3.71
CA ASN A 82 -0.06 -1.81 -4.37
C ASN A 82 -1.25 -2.64 -3.90
N THR A 83 -1.57 -2.59 -2.60
CA THR A 83 -2.75 -3.27 -2.06
C THR A 83 -4.04 -2.75 -2.68
N VAL A 84 -4.23 -1.44 -2.77
CA VAL A 84 -5.43 -0.84 -3.37
C VAL A 84 -5.53 -1.18 -4.86
N LEU A 85 -4.42 -1.06 -5.60
CA LEU A 85 -4.34 -1.39 -7.02
C LEU A 85 -4.63 -2.88 -7.27
N ALA A 86 -4.05 -3.78 -6.47
CA ALA A 86 -4.27 -5.22 -6.60
C ALA A 86 -5.73 -5.60 -6.31
N LEU A 87 -6.36 -4.98 -5.31
CA LEU A 87 -7.79 -5.17 -5.04
C LEU A 87 -8.65 -4.68 -6.21
N ALA A 88 -8.31 -3.55 -6.83
CA ALA A 88 -9.02 -3.04 -8.00
C ALA A 88 -8.86 -3.99 -9.21
N LEU A 89 -7.64 -4.48 -9.46
CA LEU A 89 -7.33 -5.45 -10.50
C LEU A 89 -8.08 -6.77 -10.30
N ASP A 90 -8.15 -7.27 -9.06
CA ASP A 90 -8.90 -8.48 -8.70
C ASP A 90 -10.39 -8.38 -9.09
N GLN A 91 -11.00 -7.22 -8.80
CA GLN A 91 -12.40 -6.97 -9.16
C GLN A 91 -12.59 -6.80 -10.67
N ALA A 92 -11.70 -6.07 -11.35
CA ALA A 92 -11.77 -5.88 -12.79
C ALA A 92 -11.68 -7.22 -13.54
N ALA A 93 -10.82 -8.11 -13.07
CA ALA A 93 -10.62 -9.44 -13.63
C ALA A 93 -11.65 -10.48 -13.13
N LYS A 94 -12.53 -10.12 -12.18
CA LYS A 94 -13.60 -10.98 -11.62
C LYS A 94 -13.09 -12.28 -11.00
N HIS A 95 -11.88 -12.28 -10.45
CA HIS A 95 -11.34 -13.47 -9.76
C HIS A 95 -11.85 -13.57 -8.32
N HIS A 96 -12.08 -12.44 -7.66
CA HIS A 96 -12.53 -12.38 -6.27
C HIS A 96 -11.59 -13.15 -5.33
N VAL A 97 -10.28 -12.94 -5.50
CA VAL A 97 -9.20 -13.53 -4.70
C VAL A 97 -9.22 -13.01 -3.27
N PHE A 98 -9.31 -11.70 -3.11
CA PHE A 98 -9.16 -11.05 -1.81
C PHE A 98 -10.52 -10.80 -1.16
N ALA A 99 -10.63 -11.08 0.13
CA ALA A 99 -11.83 -10.85 0.93
C ALA A 99 -11.79 -9.53 1.71
N ALA A 100 -10.61 -8.97 1.99
CA ALA A 100 -10.44 -7.71 2.71
C ALA A 100 -9.05 -7.10 2.50
N GLY A 101 -8.95 -5.77 2.58
CA GLY A 101 -7.72 -5.00 2.44
C GLY A 101 -7.47 -4.02 3.58
N LEU A 102 -6.22 -3.94 4.05
CA LEU A 102 -5.80 -2.99 5.08
C LEU A 102 -4.52 -2.28 4.64
N THR A 103 -4.46 -0.97 4.80
CA THR A 103 -3.30 -0.19 4.36
C THR A 103 -2.81 0.78 5.43
N PHE A 104 -1.51 1.08 5.39
CA PHE A 104 -0.86 2.08 6.23
C PHE A 104 0.03 2.99 5.39
N SER A 105 -0.26 4.30 5.40
CA SER A 105 0.52 5.36 4.76
C SER A 105 0.85 5.13 3.29
N GLY A 106 -0.14 4.75 2.48
CA GLY A 106 0.06 4.56 1.04
C GLY A 106 -0.10 5.86 0.24
N PRO A 107 0.71 6.10 -0.81
CA PRO A 107 0.41 7.13 -1.80
C PRO A 107 -1.00 6.92 -2.38
N ALA A 108 -1.81 7.98 -2.43
CA ALA A 108 -3.09 7.97 -3.12
C ALA A 108 -2.90 8.15 -4.62
N ASP A 109 -1.86 8.90 -5.01
CA ASP A 109 -1.35 9.04 -6.37
C ASP A 109 0.19 9.11 -6.36
N GLN A 110 0.86 8.19 -7.08
CA GLN A 110 2.32 8.12 -7.05
C GLN A 110 2.96 9.41 -7.57
N ASN A 111 2.45 9.98 -8.66
CA ASN A 111 3.04 11.19 -9.24
C ASN A 111 2.94 12.41 -8.30
N THR A 112 1.81 12.54 -7.61
CA THR A 112 1.57 13.59 -6.61
C THR A 112 2.56 13.44 -5.45
N GLN A 113 2.74 12.21 -4.95
CA GLN A 113 3.77 11.88 -3.97
C GLN A 113 5.17 12.27 -4.44
N LEU A 114 5.58 11.86 -5.65
CA LEU A 114 6.90 12.19 -6.23
C LEU A 114 7.11 13.71 -6.32
N SER A 115 6.07 14.45 -6.71
CA SER A 115 6.12 15.90 -6.91
C SER A 115 6.30 16.68 -5.61
N THR A 116 5.96 16.08 -4.45
CA THR A 116 6.13 16.74 -3.14
C THR A 116 7.57 16.72 -2.66
N ASN A 117 8.34 15.68 -2.99
CA ASN A 117 9.74 15.55 -2.58
C ASN A 117 10.54 14.57 -3.47
N ILE A 118 10.87 15.01 -4.69
CA ILE A 118 11.59 14.18 -5.66
C ILE A 118 12.95 13.69 -5.15
N ALA A 119 13.64 14.47 -4.31
CA ALA A 119 14.93 14.07 -3.75
C ALA A 119 14.81 12.91 -2.75
N ALA A 120 13.73 12.88 -1.95
CA ALA A 120 13.43 11.72 -1.11
C ALA A 120 13.05 10.50 -1.94
N SER A 121 12.31 10.71 -3.04
CA SER A 121 12.00 9.65 -3.99
C SER A 121 13.25 9.08 -4.66
N ASP A 122 14.17 9.91 -5.14
CA ASP A 122 15.45 9.47 -5.71
C ASP A 122 16.25 8.63 -4.71
N ALA A 123 16.29 9.04 -3.44
CA ALA A 123 16.96 8.29 -2.38
C ALA A 123 16.30 6.93 -2.11
N LEU A 124 14.97 6.84 -2.20
CA LEU A 124 14.26 5.57 -2.10
C LEU A 124 14.53 4.67 -3.31
N VAL A 125 14.48 5.21 -4.53
CA VAL A 125 14.77 4.47 -5.76
C VAL A 125 16.18 3.89 -5.73
N ALA A 126 17.17 4.68 -5.34
CA ALA A 126 18.55 4.22 -5.20
C ALA A 126 18.72 3.07 -4.17
N LEU A 127 17.77 2.93 -3.23
CA LEU A 127 17.77 1.86 -2.24
C LEU A 127 17.10 0.58 -2.74
N VAL A 128 16.02 0.71 -3.53
CA VAL A 128 15.12 -0.43 -3.85
C VAL A 128 15.25 -0.93 -5.28
N THR A 129 15.73 -0.10 -6.20
CA THR A 129 15.83 -0.42 -7.64
C THR A 129 17.31 -0.58 -8.03
N PRO A 130 17.78 -1.79 -8.39
CA PRO A 130 19.19 -2.05 -8.64
C PRO A 130 19.73 -1.26 -9.84
N GLY A 131 20.73 -0.41 -9.58
CA GLY A 131 21.44 0.35 -10.61
C GLY A 131 20.82 1.71 -10.95
N GLU A 132 19.66 2.03 -10.38
CA GLU A 132 19.01 3.32 -10.59
C GLU A 132 19.42 4.34 -9.52
N THR A 133 19.43 5.62 -9.88
CA THR A 133 19.77 6.72 -8.94
C THR A 133 18.75 7.84 -8.91
N THR A 134 17.81 7.86 -9.85
CA THR A 134 16.71 8.83 -9.89
C THR A 134 15.42 8.14 -10.26
N VAL A 135 14.29 8.66 -9.76
CA VAL A 135 12.97 8.12 -10.08
C VAL A 135 12.64 8.26 -11.56
N CYS A 136 13.07 9.35 -12.19
CA CYS A 136 12.84 9.55 -13.62
C CYS A 136 13.67 8.60 -14.48
N GLY A 137 14.92 8.30 -14.09
CA GLY A 137 15.73 7.28 -14.75
C GLY A 137 15.10 5.90 -14.66
N ALA A 138 14.64 5.52 -13.46
CA ALA A 138 13.94 4.26 -13.24
C ALA A 138 12.65 4.16 -14.07
N LEU A 139 11.84 5.22 -14.11
CA LEU A 139 10.62 5.27 -14.92
C LEU A 139 10.91 5.19 -16.41
N ASP A 140 11.94 5.87 -16.93
CA ASP A 140 12.32 5.81 -18.35
C ASP A 140 12.83 4.41 -18.74
N HIS A 141 13.58 3.77 -17.85
CA HIS A 141 14.08 2.42 -18.05
C HIS A 141 12.93 1.40 -18.04
N ALA A 142 12.03 1.48 -17.04
CA ALA A 142 10.81 0.67 -16.98
C ALA A 142 9.91 0.91 -18.20
N ALA A 143 9.73 2.16 -18.62
CA ALA A 143 8.96 2.53 -19.80
C ALA A 143 9.51 1.89 -21.07
N THR A 144 10.83 1.93 -21.25
CA THR A 144 11.51 1.27 -22.37
C THR A 144 11.30 -0.24 -22.33
N TYR A 145 11.47 -0.86 -21.16
CA TYR A 145 11.32 -2.31 -20.97
C TYR A 145 9.90 -2.80 -21.26
N TYR A 146 8.89 -2.09 -20.75
CA TYR A 146 7.47 -2.46 -20.92
C TYR A 146 6.83 -1.90 -22.20
N GLY A 147 7.56 -1.15 -23.02
CA GLY A 147 7.06 -0.59 -24.28
C GLY A 147 5.97 0.47 -24.08
N THR A 148 6.15 1.34 -23.09
CA THR A 148 5.20 2.39 -22.69
C THR A 148 5.94 3.72 -22.43
N THR A 149 5.31 4.67 -21.74
CA THR A 149 5.94 5.91 -21.25
C THR A 149 5.94 5.96 -19.72
N GLY A 150 6.86 6.71 -19.11
CA GLY A 150 6.85 6.92 -17.66
C GLY A 150 5.58 7.65 -17.19
N PHE A 151 5.01 8.52 -18.04
CA PHE A 151 3.70 9.13 -17.83
C PHE A 151 2.60 8.08 -17.72
N ASP A 152 2.54 7.14 -18.67
CA ASP A 152 1.53 6.08 -18.69
C ASP A 152 1.71 5.10 -17.54
N ILE A 153 2.95 4.84 -17.11
CA ILE A 153 3.24 4.07 -15.88
C ILE A 153 2.57 4.75 -14.69
N LEU A 154 2.88 6.01 -14.41
CA LEU A 154 2.32 6.69 -13.24
C LEU A 154 0.80 6.88 -13.33
N ALA A 155 0.23 6.92 -14.54
CA ALA A 155 -1.22 6.93 -14.70
C ALA A 155 -1.87 5.63 -14.16
N HIS A 156 -1.21 4.48 -14.28
CA HIS A 156 -1.71 3.22 -13.69
C HIS A 156 -1.66 3.19 -12.16
N GLU A 157 -1.02 4.18 -11.52
CA GLU A 157 -0.65 4.14 -10.10
C GLU A 157 -1.51 5.06 -9.23
N THR A 158 -2.61 5.58 -9.77
CA THR A 158 -3.55 6.43 -9.04
C THR A 158 -4.51 5.59 -8.19
N ALA A 159 -4.05 5.17 -7.01
CA ALA A 159 -4.81 4.35 -6.05
C ALA A 159 -6.15 4.98 -5.64
N MET A 160 -6.23 6.31 -5.49
CA MET A 160 -7.50 6.96 -5.12
C MET A 160 -8.60 6.75 -6.17
N HIS A 161 -8.25 6.69 -7.45
CA HIS A 161 -9.18 6.39 -8.54
C HIS A 161 -9.49 4.90 -8.57
N ALA A 162 -8.45 4.06 -8.48
CA ALA A 162 -8.59 2.60 -8.52
C ALA A 162 -9.47 2.06 -7.38
N GLN A 163 -9.45 2.67 -6.18
CA GLN A 163 -10.27 2.22 -5.05
C GLN A 163 -11.78 2.24 -5.37
N SER A 164 -12.22 3.05 -6.34
CA SER A 164 -13.62 3.09 -6.79
C SER A 164 -14.08 1.77 -7.43
N ALA A 165 -13.15 0.91 -7.86
CA ALA A 165 -13.42 -0.44 -8.36
C ALA A 165 -13.40 -1.51 -7.26
N VAL A 166 -12.89 -1.22 -6.05
CA VAL A 166 -12.80 -2.18 -4.94
C VAL A 166 -14.20 -2.48 -4.38
N ARG A 167 -14.51 -3.76 -4.18
CA ARG A 167 -15.83 -4.27 -3.74
C ARG A 167 -15.78 -5.09 -2.46
N VAL A 168 -14.65 -5.08 -1.78
CA VAL A 168 -14.44 -5.74 -0.49
C VAL A 168 -14.12 -4.69 0.57
N PRO A 169 -14.25 -5.01 1.87
CA PRO A 169 -13.79 -4.14 2.93
C PRO A 169 -12.36 -3.63 2.67
N LEU A 170 -12.16 -2.31 2.73
CA LEU A 170 -10.86 -1.66 2.62
C LEU A 170 -10.74 -0.58 3.69
N LEU A 171 -9.75 -0.72 4.57
CA LEU A 171 -9.46 0.27 5.60
C LEU A 171 -8.07 0.86 5.37
N ASN A 172 -8.00 2.19 5.25
CA ASN A 172 -6.73 2.90 5.09
C ASN A 172 -6.41 3.70 6.36
N PHE A 173 -5.18 3.54 6.86
CA PHE A 173 -4.65 4.35 7.96
C PHE A 173 -3.53 5.28 7.48
N TYR A 174 -3.55 6.51 7.96
CA TYR A 174 -2.52 7.52 7.76
C TYR A 174 -2.12 8.14 9.10
N ALA A 175 -0.97 8.81 9.11
CA ALA A 175 -0.53 9.62 10.23
C ALA A 175 -0.29 11.05 9.77
N GLN A 176 -0.75 12.03 10.57
CA GLN A 176 -0.57 13.45 10.28
C GLN A 176 0.91 13.87 10.40
N ASP A 177 1.68 13.17 11.23
CA ASP A 177 3.12 13.36 11.39
C ASP A 177 3.96 12.41 10.52
N ASP A 178 3.36 11.84 9.46
CA ASP A 178 4.07 11.04 8.47
C ASP A 178 5.11 11.90 7.74
N SER A 179 6.38 11.50 7.82
CA SER A 179 7.49 12.27 7.27
C SER A 179 7.73 12.04 5.78
N LEU A 180 7.10 11.00 5.19
CA LEU A 180 7.30 10.62 3.80
C LEU A 180 6.04 10.80 2.95
N VAL A 181 4.86 10.41 3.46
CA VAL A 181 3.59 10.53 2.75
C VAL A 181 2.76 11.67 3.35
N PRO A 182 2.58 12.78 2.64
CA PRO A 182 1.91 13.96 3.18
C PRO A 182 0.41 13.72 3.39
N GLY A 183 -0.18 14.40 4.38
CA GLY A 183 -1.59 14.25 4.73
C GLY A 183 -2.59 14.54 3.59
N VAL A 184 -2.18 15.22 2.52
CA VAL A 184 -3.01 15.42 1.32
C VAL A 184 -3.38 14.08 0.65
N GLU A 185 -2.51 13.08 0.70
CA GLU A 185 -2.76 11.73 0.16
C GLU A 185 -3.90 11.04 0.95
N ALA A 186 -3.92 11.20 2.28
CA ALA A 186 -5.01 10.70 3.13
C ALA A 186 -6.36 11.35 2.77
N GLN A 187 -6.35 12.66 2.52
CA GLN A 187 -7.53 13.43 2.13
C GLN A 187 -8.03 13.04 0.74
N MET A 188 -7.12 12.79 -0.20
CA MET A 188 -7.42 12.29 -1.56
C MET A 188 -8.09 10.91 -1.50
N MET A 189 -7.56 9.97 -0.70
CA MET A 189 -8.20 8.68 -0.48
C MET A 189 -9.59 8.82 0.15
N ALA A 190 -9.74 9.69 1.15
CA ALA A 190 -11.03 9.91 1.83
C ALA A 190 -12.10 10.51 0.90
N ALA A 191 -11.71 11.43 0.01
CA ALA A 191 -12.62 12.01 -0.97
C ALA A 191 -13.23 10.96 -1.91
N TYR A 192 -12.46 9.92 -2.24
CA TYR A 192 -12.87 8.87 -3.17
C TYR A 192 -13.62 7.70 -2.52
N ASN A 193 -13.47 7.48 -1.21
CA ASN A 193 -14.28 6.51 -0.45
C ASN A 193 -15.56 7.09 0.18
N ALA A 194 -15.77 8.41 0.09
CA ALA A 194 -16.98 9.06 0.59
C ALA A 194 -18.27 8.38 0.07
N GLY A 195 -19.11 7.91 0.98
CA GLY A 195 -20.38 7.23 0.67
C GLY A 195 -20.25 5.74 0.33
N ASN A 196 -19.04 5.16 0.32
CA ASN A 196 -18.85 3.73 0.16
C ASN A 196 -18.87 3.01 1.54
N PRO A 197 -19.87 2.17 1.84
CA PRO A 197 -19.98 1.53 3.16
C PRO A 197 -18.89 0.49 3.44
N LEU A 198 -18.15 0.04 2.43
CA LEU A 198 -17.08 -0.94 2.57
C LEU A 198 -15.70 -0.29 2.78
N GLN A 199 -15.61 1.03 2.65
CA GLN A 199 -14.32 1.71 2.62
C GLN A 199 -14.25 2.81 3.66
N ARG A 200 -13.07 2.97 4.26
CA ARG A 200 -12.83 4.08 5.18
C ARG A 200 -11.36 4.47 5.18
N THR A 201 -11.10 5.77 5.23
CA THR A 201 -9.78 6.32 5.53
C THR A 201 -9.81 6.96 6.92
N ILE A 202 -8.78 6.67 7.71
CA ILE A 202 -8.58 7.24 9.04
C ILE A 202 -7.19 7.83 9.09
N GLU A 203 -7.09 9.10 9.46
CA GLU A 203 -5.81 9.73 9.79
C GLU A 203 -5.71 9.88 11.31
N LEU A 204 -4.56 9.50 11.86
CA LEU A 204 -4.22 9.69 13.27
C LEU A 204 -3.26 10.87 13.42
N GLN A 205 -3.33 11.60 14.53
CA GLN A 205 -2.41 12.71 14.81
C GLN A 205 -0.94 12.28 14.86
N ARG A 206 -0.69 11.05 15.34
CA ARG A 206 0.66 10.52 15.59
C ARG A 206 0.74 9.07 15.13
N GLY A 207 1.76 8.78 14.34
CA GLY A 207 2.06 7.45 13.84
C GLY A 207 3.44 7.37 13.20
N GLU A 208 3.92 8.42 12.52
CA GLU A 208 5.00 8.34 11.54
C GLU A 208 4.61 7.45 10.33
N HIS A 209 5.54 7.24 9.42
CA HIS A 209 5.35 6.61 8.14
C HIS A 209 5.24 5.09 8.23
N ALA A 210 4.04 4.58 7.90
CA ALA A 210 3.67 3.18 7.69
C ALA A 210 3.86 2.21 8.87
N TYR A 211 4.92 2.33 9.66
CA TYR A 211 5.25 1.52 10.83
C TYR A 211 5.03 2.32 12.10
N PHE A 212 3.77 2.37 12.53
CA PHE A 212 3.36 3.34 13.54
C PHE A 212 4.13 3.19 14.85
N PHE A 213 4.45 4.33 15.50
CA PHE A 213 5.15 4.34 16.78
C PHE A 213 4.51 3.42 17.84
N ASP A 214 3.17 3.43 17.92
CA ASP A 214 2.43 2.48 18.76
C ASP A 214 2.28 1.13 18.04
N ARG A 215 3.37 0.35 18.08
CA ARG A 215 3.44 -0.98 17.47
C ARG A 215 2.38 -1.92 18.06
N TRP A 216 2.09 -1.84 19.36
CA TRP A 216 1.05 -2.68 19.97
C TRP A 216 -0.30 -2.42 19.31
N TRP A 217 -0.67 -1.14 19.17
CA TRP A 217 -1.93 -0.76 18.56
C TRP A 217 -1.99 -1.25 17.11
N GLN A 218 -0.94 -1.01 16.32
CA GLN A 218 -0.93 -1.40 14.91
C GLN A 218 -1.07 -2.92 14.73
N GLN A 219 -0.36 -3.71 15.54
CA GLN A 219 -0.50 -5.18 15.54
C GLN A 219 -1.92 -5.62 15.86
N ARG A 220 -2.55 -5.02 16.88
CA ARG A 220 -3.94 -5.35 17.22
C ARG A 220 -4.93 -4.90 16.16
N ALA A 221 -4.71 -3.75 15.52
CA ALA A 221 -5.56 -3.26 14.45
C ALA A 221 -5.57 -4.25 13.28
N ILE A 222 -4.40 -4.71 12.83
CA ILE A 222 -4.26 -5.70 11.76
C ILE A 222 -4.96 -7.02 12.13
N LEU A 223 -4.65 -7.58 13.29
CA LEU A 223 -5.19 -8.87 13.70
C LEU A 223 -6.70 -8.85 13.90
N ARG A 224 -7.24 -7.79 14.53
CA ARG A 224 -8.69 -7.62 14.71
C ARG A 224 -9.39 -7.40 13.38
N TYR A 225 -8.82 -6.57 12.51
CA TYR A 225 -9.40 -6.31 11.19
C TYR A 225 -9.58 -7.62 10.41
N PHE A 226 -8.54 -8.44 10.27
CA PHE A 226 -8.68 -9.69 9.54
C PHE A 226 -9.54 -10.74 10.26
N LYS A 227 -9.50 -10.77 11.59
CA LYS A 227 -10.41 -11.60 12.39
C LYS A 227 -11.88 -11.27 12.09
N ASP A 228 -12.20 -9.99 11.93
CA ASP A 228 -13.56 -9.51 11.71
C ASP A 228 -13.99 -9.58 10.24
N GLN A 229 -13.08 -9.33 9.29
CA GLN A 229 -13.42 -9.18 7.87
C GLN A 229 -13.24 -10.46 7.04
N LEU A 230 -12.35 -11.38 7.44
CA LEU A 230 -12.16 -12.61 6.66
C LEU A 230 -13.29 -13.62 6.95
N PRO A 231 -13.91 -14.21 5.91
CA PRO A 231 -14.89 -15.28 6.07
C PRO A 231 -14.40 -16.39 7.02
N ALA A 232 -15.28 -16.83 7.91
CA ALA A 232 -15.04 -17.82 8.96
C ALA A 232 -13.99 -17.45 10.03
N ALA A 233 -13.12 -16.45 9.80
CA ALA A 233 -12.07 -16.08 10.73
C ALA A 233 -12.65 -15.68 12.09
N GLY A 234 -13.74 -14.91 12.14
CA GLY A 234 -14.37 -14.46 13.39
C GLY A 234 -14.80 -15.61 14.33
N ALA A 235 -15.21 -16.74 13.76
CA ALA A 235 -15.65 -17.92 14.51
C ALA A 235 -14.50 -18.87 14.91
N ASP A 236 -13.32 -18.73 14.32
CA ASP A 236 -12.20 -19.65 14.54
C ASP A 236 -11.44 -19.35 15.85
N PRO A 237 -11.58 -20.14 16.92
CA PRO A 237 -10.92 -19.84 18.20
C PRO A 237 -9.39 -19.94 18.15
N THR A 238 -8.82 -20.52 17.10
CA THR A 238 -7.36 -20.63 16.92
C THR A 238 -6.73 -19.34 16.42
N LEU A 239 -7.51 -18.45 15.81
CA LEU A 239 -7.04 -17.14 15.34
C LEU A 239 -7.03 -16.11 16.48
N GLY A 240 -5.83 -15.69 16.87
CA GLY A 240 -5.60 -14.74 17.97
C GLY A 240 -5.60 -13.27 17.53
N THR A 241 -5.92 -12.36 18.47
CA THR A 241 -5.89 -10.89 18.23
C THR A 241 -4.96 -10.12 19.17
N ASP A 242 -4.12 -10.85 19.90
CA ASP A 242 -3.17 -10.27 20.83
C ASP A 242 -1.88 -9.86 20.11
N ALA A 243 -1.39 -8.67 20.41
CA ALA A 243 -0.09 -8.22 19.92
C ALA A 243 1.04 -9.13 20.40
N SER A 244 2.19 -9.11 19.71
CA SER A 244 3.41 -9.79 20.15
C SER A 244 4.29 -8.92 21.05
N VAL A 245 3.92 -7.66 21.25
CA VAL A 245 4.60 -6.69 22.13
C VAL A 245 3.66 -6.26 23.25
N ASN A 246 4.21 -5.72 24.33
CA ASN A 246 3.41 -5.15 25.41
C ASN A 246 2.69 -3.89 24.94
N GLN A 247 1.53 -3.62 25.54
CA GLN A 247 0.83 -2.35 25.32
C GLN A 247 1.74 -1.19 25.71
N THR A 248 1.86 -0.22 24.80
CA THR A 248 2.57 1.02 25.04
C THR A 248 1.92 1.75 26.23
N PRO A 249 2.61 1.91 27.38
CA PRO A 249 2.01 2.54 28.55
C PRO A 249 1.87 4.05 28.33
N GLY A 250 0.69 4.59 28.62
CA GLY A 250 0.41 6.01 28.42
C GLY A 250 0.18 6.35 26.94
N GLY A 251 -0.67 7.34 26.70
CA GLY A 251 -1.13 7.73 25.36
C GLY A 251 -2.65 7.80 25.28
N ALA A 252 -3.16 8.72 24.47
CA ALA A 252 -4.58 8.77 24.18
C ALA A 252 -4.99 7.54 23.34
N PRO A 253 -6.19 6.98 23.51
CA PRO A 253 -6.65 5.93 22.61
C PRO A 253 -6.68 6.45 21.17
N ALA A 254 -6.42 5.58 20.17
CA ALA A 254 -6.39 5.99 18.76
C ALA A 254 -7.67 6.72 18.31
N THR A 255 -8.84 6.38 18.88
CA THR A 255 -10.10 7.07 18.61
C THR A 255 -10.08 8.55 19.01
N ALA A 256 -9.35 8.90 20.07
CA ALA A 256 -9.14 10.28 20.52
C ALA A 256 -8.03 11.01 19.73
N GLN A 257 -7.31 10.30 18.86
CA GLN A 257 -6.25 10.85 18.02
C GLN A 257 -6.69 11.00 16.55
N THR A 258 -7.96 10.76 16.23
CA THR A 258 -8.42 10.89 14.84
C THR A 258 -8.39 12.34 14.37
N VAL A 259 -7.89 12.55 13.15
CA VAL A 259 -7.87 13.84 12.47
C VAL A 259 -9.06 13.92 11.50
N ALA A 260 -9.69 15.09 11.44
CA ALA A 260 -10.76 15.33 10.49
C ALA A 260 -10.17 15.52 9.08
N LEU A 261 -10.50 14.60 8.17
CA LEU A 261 -10.04 14.62 6.78
C LEU A 261 -10.80 15.63 5.87
N GLY A 262 -11.70 16.42 6.45
CA GLY A 262 -12.52 17.40 5.74
C GLY A 262 -13.64 16.79 4.87
N PRO A 263 -14.68 17.55 4.49
CA PRO A 263 -15.73 17.10 3.58
C PRO A 263 -15.26 17.19 2.11
N ASN A 264 -14.10 16.62 1.82
CA ASN A 264 -13.48 16.76 0.51
C ASN A 264 -14.24 15.94 -0.54
N SER A 265 -14.53 16.58 -1.69
CA SER A 265 -15.16 15.93 -2.84
C SER A 265 -14.12 15.28 -3.74
N ARG A 266 -14.55 14.37 -4.63
CA ARG A 266 -13.68 13.81 -5.69
C ARG A 266 -13.03 14.91 -6.53
N SER A 267 -13.80 15.93 -6.92
CA SER A 267 -13.29 17.08 -7.67
C SER A 267 -12.21 17.87 -6.92
N TRP A 268 -12.27 17.93 -5.58
CA TRP A 268 -11.20 18.53 -4.78
C TRP A 268 -9.93 17.69 -4.85
N ALA A 269 -10.06 16.36 -4.77
CA ALA A 269 -8.92 15.43 -4.84
C ALA A 269 -8.27 15.43 -6.22
N ASP A 270 -9.07 15.44 -7.29
CA ASP A 270 -8.56 15.55 -8.67
C ASP A 270 -7.78 16.86 -8.88
N ALA A 271 -8.19 17.95 -8.22
CA ALA A 271 -7.46 19.21 -8.27
C ALA A 271 -6.12 19.21 -7.51
N GLN A 272 -5.84 18.18 -6.70
CA GLN A 272 -4.55 18.02 -6.04
C GLN A 272 -3.52 17.27 -6.91
N LEU A 273 -3.98 16.61 -7.98
CA LEU A 273 -3.10 15.80 -8.83
C LEU A 273 -2.01 16.69 -9.47
N ALA A 274 -0.76 16.31 -9.26
CA ALA A 274 0.39 17.08 -9.75
C ALA A 274 0.64 16.85 -11.26
N PRO A 275 1.21 17.83 -11.98
CA PRO A 275 1.81 17.58 -13.29
C PRO A 275 2.90 16.51 -13.21
N TYR A 276 3.18 15.83 -14.33
CA TYR A 276 4.15 14.74 -14.37
C TYR A 276 5.53 15.20 -13.88
N ALA A 277 6.05 14.54 -12.84
CA ALA A 277 7.26 14.98 -12.14
C ALA A 277 8.51 14.98 -13.03
N CYS A 278 8.58 14.09 -14.02
CA CYS A 278 9.75 13.94 -14.90
C CYS A 278 9.67 14.82 -16.16
N ASP A 279 8.47 15.22 -16.58
CA ASP A 279 8.24 16.17 -17.67
C ASP A 279 6.85 16.83 -17.50
N PRO A 280 6.77 17.99 -16.84
CA PRO A 280 5.50 18.66 -16.57
C PRO A 280 4.71 19.06 -17.82
N THR A 281 5.36 19.09 -19.01
CA THR A 281 4.69 19.47 -20.26
C THR A 281 3.73 18.41 -20.78
N GLN A 282 3.84 17.17 -20.30
CA GLN A 282 2.96 16.06 -20.67
C GLN A 282 1.61 16.07 -19.94
N GLY A 283 1.42 16.99 -18.98
CA GLY A 283 0.19 17.11 -18.20
C GLY A 283 0.23 16.30 -16.92
N THR A 284 -0.91 15.79 -16.47
CA THR A 284 -1.09 15.13 -15.16
C THR A 284 -1.43 13.64 -15.34
N PRO A 285 -0.53 12.69 -15.00
CA PRO A 285 -0.75 11.26 -15.21
C PRO A 285 -2.06 10.75 -14.61
N GLY A 286 -2.33 11.11 -13.34
CA GLY A 286 -3.53 10.69 -12.65
C GLY A 286 -4.83 11.25 -13.22
N ALA A 287 -4.80 12.28 -14.08
CA ALA A 287 -6.01 12.83 -14.70
C ALA A 287 -6.51 12.01 -15.91
N LYS A 288 -5.85 10.89 -16.25
CA LYS A 288 -6.21 10.03 -17.38
C LYS A 288 -7.49 9.21 -17.13
N TYR A 289 -7.95 9.09 -15.87
CA TYR A 289 -9.06 8.23 -15.45
C TYR A 289 -10.23 9.01 -14.82
#